data_AF-A0A2H0JTB5-F1
#
_entry.id   AF-A0A2H0JTB5-F1
#
_cell.length_a   1.000
_cell.length_b   1.000
_cell.length_c   1.000
_cell.angle_alpha   90.00
_cell.angle_beta   90.00
_cell.angle_gamma   90.00
#
_symmetry.space_group_name_H-M   'P 1'
#
loop_
_entity.id
_entity.type
_entity.pdbx_description
1 polymer ?
#
loop_
_entity_poly.entity_id
_entity_poly.type
_entity_poly.pdbx_seq_one_letter_code
_entity_poly.pdbx_strand_id
1 'polypeptide(L)'
;MTAPSSIVIAVAFLMLPLLTSCSIGPGTDRPPLDDSTFVHVLLDLHLVDAQVALGNSRGTTGENAPEMSSHAVSMRDSILARHEATAAEFEETVSWWASRPEQFLTLYEDVLERINRKSM
;
A
#
# COMPACT_ATOMS: atom_id res chain seq x y z
N MET A 1 53.38 15.13 18.13
CA MET A 1 53.00 13.87 17.46
C MET A 1 51.69 13.41 18.06
N THR A 2 50.62 13.72 17.35
CA THR A 2 49.24 13.39 17.66
C THR A 2 49.00 11.94 17.25
N ALA A 3 48.42 11.14 18.14
CA ALA A 3 47.81 9.85 17.77
C ALA A 3 46.30 9.95 18.00
N PRO A 4 45.53 10.61 17.10
CA PRO A 4 44.08 10.58 17.15
C PRO A 4 43.61 9.37 16.34
N SER A 5 43.86 8.15 16.82
CA SER A 5 43.47 6.96 16.05
C SER A 5 42.60 5.99 16.81
N SER A 6 42.70 5.88 18.14
CA SER A 6 41.93 4.85 18.84
C SER A 6 40.49 5.26 19.17
N ILE A 7 40.23 6.54 19.40
CA ILE A 7 38.89 7.03 19.79
C ILE A 7 37.96 7.14 18.58
N VAL A 8 38.48 7.59 17.43
CA VAL A 8 37.67 7.75 16.20
C VAL A 8 37.22 6.38 15.66
N ILE A 9 38.07 5.36 15.77
CA ILE A 9 37.74 3.99 15.33
C ILE A 9 36.68 3.37 16.24
N ALA A 10 36.75 3.59 17.56
CA ALA A 10 35.79 3.04 18.51
C ALA A 10 34.37 3.62 18.32
N VAL A 11 34.25 4.92 17.98
CA VAL A 11 32.95 5.56 17.72
C VAL A 11 32.36 5.09 16.37
N ALA A 12 33.20 4.87 15.36
CA ALA A 12 32.75 4.36 14.05
C ALA A 12 32.19 2.93 14.12
N PHE A 13 32.72 2.08 14.99
CA PHE A 13 32.21 0.70 15.17
C PHE A 13 30.90 0.62 15.98
N LEU A 14 30.61 1.61 16.84
CA LEU A 14 29.40 1.61 17.67
C LEU A 14 28.13 2.05 16.92
N MET A 15 28.27 2.80 15.81
CA MET A 15 27.14 3.30 15.03
C MET A 15 26.71 2.37 13.87
N LEU A 16 27.47 1.31 13.60
CA LEU A 16 27.20 0.42 12.46
C LEU A 16 26.01 -0.57 12.62
N PRO A 17 25.52 -0.96 13.83
CA PRO A 17 24.43 -1.93 13.92
C PRO A 17 23.02 -1.32 13.76
N LEU A 18 22.88 -0.01 13.55
CA LEU A 18 21.56 0.64 13.40
C LEU A 18 20.95 0.50 11.98
N LEU A 19 21.67 -0.08 11.02
CA LEU A 19 21.22 -0.21 9.62
C LEU A 19 20.66 -1.61 9.27
N THR A 20 20.67 -2.56 10.19
CA THR A 20 20.23 -3.94 9.92
C THR A 20 18.96 -4.30 10.69
N SER A 21 17.83 -3.65 10.38
CA SER A 21 16.53 -4.22 10.73
C SER A 21 15.41 -3.72 9.83
N CYS A 22 15.50 -4.03 8.53
CA CYS A 22 14.30 -4.35 7.77
C CYS A 22 14.13 -5.87 7.85
N SER A 23 13.52 -6.33 8.93
CA SER A 23 13.03 -7.71 9.05
C SER A 23 11.92 -7.89 8.00
N ILE A 24 12.29 -8.26 6.78
CA ILE A 24 11.41 -9.00 5.89
C ILE A 24 11.21 -10.34 6.60
N GLY A 25 10.08 -10.45 7.30
CA GLY A 25 9.69 -11.68 7.98
C GLY A 25 9.62 -12.85 7.00
N PRO A 26 9.64 -14.10 7.48
CA PRO A 26 9.46 -15.27 6.63
C PRO A 26 8.16 -15.08 5.85
N GLY A 27 8.30 -14.81 4.54
CA GLY A 27 7.16 -14.56 3.67
C GLY A 27 6.23 -15.75 3.77
N THR A 28 5.00 -15.52 4.19
CA THR A 28 3.95 -16.53 4.14
C THR A 28 3.87 -17.06 2.71
N ASP A 29 3.70 -18.37 2.50
CA ASP A 29 3.58 -18.92 1.14
C ASP A 29 2.28 -18.46 0.44
N ARG A 30 1.37 -17.83 1.18
CA ARG A 30 0.10 -17.30 0.69
C ARG A 30 -0.17 -15.90 1.25
N PRO A 31 -0.78 -14.97 0.47
CA PRO A 31 -1.25 -13.70 1.00
C PRO A 31 -2.37 -13.90 2.05
N PRO A 32 -2.53 -12.96 3.00
CA PRO A 32 -3.64 -12.98 3.95
C PRO A 32 -5.02 -12.95 3.29
N LEU A 33 -5.20 -12.14 2.24
CA LEU A 33 -6.42 -12.15 1.43
C LEU A 33 -6.25 -13.10 0.26
N ASP A 34 -7.31 -13.84 -0.07
CA ASP A 34 -7.33 -14.59 -1.32
C ASP A 34 -7.41 -13.65 -2.53
N ASP A 35 -6.92 -14.11 -3.68
CA ASP A 35 -6.83 -13.34 -4.91
C ASP A 35 -8.17 -12.73 -5.32
N SER A 36 -9.28 -13.46 -5.15
CA SER A 36 -10.59 -12.99 -5.58
C SER A 36 -11.08 -11.81 -4.72
N THR A 37 -10.92 -11.91 -3.40
CA THR A 37 -11.21 -10.83 -2.45
C THR A 37 -10.32 -9.63 -2.71
N PHE A 38 -9.02 -9.86 -2.91
CA PHE A 38 -8.07 -8.79 -3.18
C PHE A 38 -8.38 -8.03 -4.48
N VAL A 39 -8.71 -8.75 -5.57
CA VAL A 39 -9.12 -8.14 -6.84
C VAL A 39 -10.41 -7.32 -6.68
N HIS A 40 -11.40 -7.81 -5.93
CA HIS A 40 -12.64 -7.06 -5.69
C HIS A 40 -12.40 -5.78 -4.88
N VAL A 41 -11.55 -5.85 -3.85
CA VAL A 41 -11.16 -4.68 -3.06
C VAL A 41 -10.46 -3.65 -3.94
N LEU A 42 -9.47 -4.05 -4.74
CA LEU A 42 -8.76 -3.14 -5.65
C LEU A 42 -9.70 -2.49 -6.67
N LEU A 43 -10.60 -3.27 -7.24
CA LEU A 43 -11.61 -2.78 -8.17
C LEU A 43 -12.49 -1.70 -7.52
N ASP A 44 -13.04 -1.96 -6.34
CA ASP A 44 -13.91 -1.02 -5.65
C ASP A 44 -13.15 0.26 -5.25
N LEU A 45 -11.91 0.14 -4.76
CA LEU A 45 -11.05 1.29 -4.45
C LEU A 45 -10.82 2.17 -5.69
N HIS A 46 -10.43 1.57 -6.82
CA HIS A 46 -10.20 2.31 -8.06
C HIS A 46 -11.47 3.00 -8.59
N LEU A 47 -12.64 2.36 -8.47
CA LEU A 47 -13.91 2.96 -8.89
C LEU A 47 -14.29 4.16 -8.01
N VAL A 48 -14.11 4.06 -6.69
CA VAL A 48 -14.37 5.17 -5.77
C VAL A 48 -13.39 6.32 -6.01
N ASP A 49 -12.10 6.04 -6.17
CA ASP A 49 -11.09 7.06 -6.49
C ASP A 49 -11.43 7.79 -7.79
N ALA A 50 -11.84 7.07 -8.84
CA ALA A 50 -12.28 7.66 -10.10
C ALA A 50 -13.52 8.54 -9.91
N GLN A 51 -14.50 8.09 -9.11
CA GLN A 51 -15.71 8.87 -8.82
C GLN A 51 -15.39 10.16 -8.07
N VAL A 52 -14.50 10.10 -7.08
CA VAL A 52 -14.04 11.27 -6.32
C VAL A 52 -13.29 12.23 -7.24
N ALA A 53 -12.37 11.74 -8.06
CA ALA A 53 -11.63 12.54 -9.02
C ALA A 53 -12.56 13.28 -10.00
N LEU A 54 -13.58 12.59 -10.54
CA LEU A 54 -14.58 13.19 -11.43
C LEU A 54 -15.50 14.19 -10.71
N GLY A 55 -15.88 13.91 -9.46
CA GLY A 55 -16.68 14.80 -8.63
C GLY A 55 -15.95 16.12 -8.34
N ASN A 56 -14.67 16.03 -7.97
CA ASN A 56 -13.82 17.19 -7.70
C ASN A 56 -13.55 18.02 -8.96
N SER A 57 -13.49 17.36 -10.13
CA SER A 57 -13.33 18.02 -11.43
C SER A 57 -14.54 18.87 -11.84
N ARG A 58 -15.72 18.67 -11.22
CA ARG A 58 -16.99 19.33 -11.58
C ARG A 58 -17.37 20.55 -10.73
N GLY A 59 -16.59 20.97 -9.73
CA GLY A 59 -16.91 22.23 -9.05
C GLY A 59 -16.33 22.54 -7.68
N THR A 60 -15.25 21.90 -7.22
CA THR A 60 -14.66 22.21 -5.90
C THR A 60 -13.18 22.59 -6.02
N THR A 61 -12.95 23.79 -6.55
CA THR A 61 -11.69 24.52 -6.36
C THR A 61 -11.68 25.14 -4.95
N GLY A 62 -10.76 24.67 -4.10
CA GLY A 62 -10.27 25.45 -2.95
C GLY A 62 -10.60 24.87 -1.56
N GLU A 63 -9.54 24.78 -0.74
CA GLU A 63 -9.53 24.79 0.74
C GLU A 63 -9.74 23.51 1.58
N ASN A 64 -10.28 22.39 1.09
CA ASN A 64 -10.58 21.22 1.96
C ASN A 64 -9.59 20.05 1.89
N ALA A 65 -8.28 20.31 1.80
CA ALA A 65 -7.25 19.26 1.72
C ALA A 65 -7.18 18.32 2.96
N PRO A 66 -7.39 18.79 4.22
CA PRO A 66 -7.34 17.90 5.39
C PRO A 66 -8.54 16.95 5.48
N GLU A 67 -9.74 17.45 5.21
CA GLU A 67 -11.02 16.69 5.26
C GLU A 67 -11.08 15.58 4.20
N MET A 68 -10.37 15.78 3.08
CA MET A 68 -10.28 14.78 2.01
C MET A 68 -9.49 13.54 2.43
N SER A 69 -8.51 13.70 3.33
CA SER A 69 -7.73 12.56 3.85
C SER A 69 -8.55 11.67 4.80
N SER A 70 -9.37 12.26 5.68
CA SER A 70 -10.22 11.49 6.59
C SER A 70 -11.38 10.80 5.86
N HIS A 71 -11.97 11.47 4.86
CA HIS A 71 -12.96 10.84 3.97
C HIS A 71 -12.36 9.69 3.17
N ALA A 72 -11.15 9.84 2.61
CA ALA A 72 -10.49 8.77 1.88
C ALA A 72 -10.23 7.54 2.75
N VAL A 73 -9.74 7.74 3.99
CA VAL A 73 -9.55 6.65 4.96
C VAL A 73 -10.90 5.99 5.30
N SER A 74 -11.95 6.78 5.56
CA SER A 74 -13.28 6.24 5.88
C SER A 74 -13.89 5.43 4.72
N MET A 75 -13.71 5.88 3.47
CA MET A 75 -14.17 5.16 2.29
C MET A 75 -13.41 3.85 2.10
N ARG A 76 -12.07 3.87 2.24
CA ARG A 76 -11.23 2.67 2.18
C ARG A 76 -11.69 1.66 3.22
N ASP A 77 -11.84 2.08 4.47
CA ASP A 77 -12.23 1.19 5.57
C ASP A 77 -13.64 0.62 5.35
N SER A 78 -14.57 1.41 4.79
CA SER A 78 -15.91 0.93 4.41
C SER A 78 -15.87 -0.11 3.29
N ILE A 79 -14.99 0.05 2.29
CA ILE A 79 -14.80 -0.92 1.21
C ILE A 79 -14.23 -2.21 1.78
N LEU A 80 -13.17 -2.13 2.59
CA LEU A 80 -12.56 -3.30 3.22
C LEU A 80 -13.57 -4.08 4.06
N ALA A 81 -14.35 -3.38 4.89
CA ALA A 81 -15.38 -4.00 5.71
C ALA A 81 -16.47 -4.72 4.89
N ARG A 82 -16.82 -4.20 3.70
CA ARG A 82 -17.78 -4.85 2.80
C ARG A 82 -17.29 -6.20 2.28
N HIS A 83 -15.98 -6.34 2.14
CA HIS A 83 -15.31 -7.55 1.68
C HIS A 83 -14.79 -8.42 2.86
N GLU A 84 -15.26 -8.15 4.09
CA GLU A 84 -14.84 -8.86 5.31
C GLU A 84 -13.32 -8.82 5.55
N ALA A 85 -12.64 -7.80 5.00
CA ALA A 85 -11.20 -7.63 5.10
C ALA A 85 -10.83 -6.55 6.14
N THR A 86 -9.73 -6.76 6.83
CA THR A 86 -9.12 -5.73 7.68
C THR A 86 -8.08 -4.90 6.92
N ALA A 87 -7.79 -3.70 7.41
CA ALA A 87 -6.71 -2.86 6.86
C ALA A 87 -5.34 -3.57 6.94
N ALA A 88 -5.09 -4.31 8.03
CA ALA A 88 -3.85 -5.06 8.20
C ALA A 88 -3.71 -6.19 7.17
N GLU A 89 -4.75 -7.00 6.96
CA GLU A 89 -4.73 -8.07 5.95
C GLU A 89 -4.53 -7.51 4.55
N PHE A 90 -5.16 -6.37 4.24
CA PHE A 90 -4.97 -5.69 2.96
C PHE A 90 -3.52 -5.20 2.79
N GLU A 91 -2.98 -4.48 3.77
CA GLU A 91 -1.62 -3.94 3.74
C GLU A 91 -0.55 -5.05 3.67
N GLU A 92 -0.74 -6.13 4.42
CA GLU A 92 0.12 -7.31 4.34
C GLU A 92 0.00 -8.02 2.99
N THR A 93 -1.20 -8.11 2.41
CA THR A 93 -1.42 -8.67 1.06
C THR A 93 -0.72 -7.82 -0.01
N VAL A 94 -0.81 -6.49 0.09
CA VAL A 94 -0.07 -5.58 -0.81
C VAL A 94 1.44 -5.80 -0.67
N SER A 95 1.94 -5.87 0.56
CA SER A 95 3.35 -6.14 0.85
C SER A 95 3.80 -7.50 0.28
N TRP A 96 2.94 -8.52 0.39
CA TRP A 96 3.18 -9.85 -0.15
C TRP A 96 3.33 -9.82 -1.69
N TRP A 97 2.43 -9.13 -2.39
CA TRP A 97 2.48 -8.97 -3.84
C TRP A 97 3.60 -8.06 -4.32
N ALA A 98 4.03 -7.08 -3.52
CA ALA A 98 5.14 -6.19 -3.85
C ALA A 98 6.47 -6.96 -4.07
N SER A 99 6.64 -8.10 -3.40
CA SER A 99 7.80 -8.99 -3.60
C SER A 99 7.66 -9.96 -4.80
N ARG A 100 6.52 -9.96 -5.49
CA ARG A 100 6.16 -10.89 -6.59
C ARG A 100 5.58 -10.16 -7.81
N PRO A 101 6.33 -9.22 -8.42
CA PRO A 101 5.79 -8.28 -9.40
C PRO A 101 5.21 -8.95 -10.67
N GLU A 102 5.85 -10.01 -11.18
CA GLU A 102 5.36 -10.70 -12.39
C GLU A 102 4.01 -11.38 -12.16
N GLN A 103 3.84 -12.04 -11.00
CA GLN A 103 2.60 -12.72 -10.66
C GLN A 103 1.50 -11.71 -10.31
N PHE A 104 1.88 -10.60 -9.65
CA PHE A 104 0.96 -9.50 -9.37
C PHE A 104 0.43 -8.87 -10.66
N LEU A 105 1.24 -8.75 -11.71
CA LEU A 105 0.81 -8.18 -12.99
C LEU A 105 -0.35 -8.99 -13.59
N THR A 106 -0.24 -10.32 -13.61
CA THR A 106 -1.33 -11.20 -14.09
C THR A 106 -2.61 -11.01 -13.28
N LEU A 107 -2.51 -10.92 -11.95
CA LEU A 107 -3.67 -10.65 -11.09
C LEU A 107 -4.27 -9.25 -11.36
N TYR A 108 -3.42 -8.26 -11.62
CA TYR A 108 -3.85 -6.89 -11.87
C TYR A 108 -4.52 -6.73 -13.25
N GLU A 109 -4.16 -7.55 -14.25
CA GLU A 109 -4.85 -7.60 -15.53
C GLU A 109 -6.35 -7.91 -15.36
N ASP A 110 -6.72 -8.79 -14.43
CA ASP A 110 -8.12 -9.07 -14.08
C ASP A 110 -8.84 -7.83 -13.53
N VAL A 111 -8.14 -7.01 -12.72
CA VAL A 111 -8.69 -5.74 -12.21
C VAL A 111 -8.98 -4.80 -13.38
N LEU A 112 -8.00 -4.62 -14.28
CA LEU A 112 -8.13 -3.75 -15.45
C LEU A 112 -9.26 -4.19 -16.38
N GLU A 113 -9.39 -5.49 -16.66
CA GLU A 113 -10.47 -6.03 -17.48
C GLU A 113 -11.85 -5.69 -16.89
N ARG A 114 -12.00 -5.85 -15.57
CA ARG A 114 -13.26 -5.57 -14.86
C ARG A 114 -13.59 -4.08 -14.84
N ILE A 115 -12.59 -3.21 -14.66
CA ILE A 115 -12.78 -1.75 -14.77
C ILE A 115 -13.28 -1.39 -16.17
N ASN A 116 -12.60 -1.88 -17.21
CA ASN A 116 -12.95 -1.56 -18.59
C ASN A 116 -14.38 -2.02 -18.93
N ARG A 117 -14.76 -3.23 -18.48
CA ARG A 117 -16.12 -3.77 -18.66
C ARG A 117 -17.20 -2.92 -17.98
N LYS A 118 -16.92 -2.38 -16.79
CA LYS A 118 -17.87 -1.51 -16.06
C LYS A 118 -17.97 -0.09 -16.63
N SER A 119 -16.99 0.33 -17.42
CA SER A 119 -16.95 1.67 -18.03
C SER A 119 -17.60 1.75 -19.42
N MET A 120 -17.96 0.60 -20.02
CA MET A 120 -18.72 0.52 -21.28
C MET A 120 -20.22 0.45 -21.00
#